data_AF-A0ABD3FBF1-F1
#
_entry.id   AF-A0ABD3FBF1-F1
#
_cell.length_a   1.000
_cell.length_b   1.000
_cell.length_c   1.000
_cell.angle_alpha   90.00
_cell.angle_beta   90.00
_cell.angle_gamma   90.00
#
_symmetry.space_group_name_H-M   'P 1'
#
loop_
_entity.id
_entity.type
_entity.pdbx_description
1 polymer ?
#
loop_
_entity_poly.entity_id
_entity_poly.type
_entity_poly.pdbx_seq_one_letter_code
_entity_poly.pdbx_strand_id
1 'polypeptide(L)'
;MECPCKPKLQAGAALEKENRQHQEQVGNPQTADSLPPVRAPNSYHRRLLPKDCIAFSSPEGRKLFTEAINSNSNYMQIYFPLAEQFITQSEPAYCGLSTLTMCLNALQIDPGRLWKGPWRWFSEELFDCCTSLNVAKERGISMTEFVCLANCNGVLTEAYRATNDFTLEQFRDIVKHSCATNSEIVVLNYSRMVLGQTGDGHFSPIGGYHAVRDMVLLLDVARFKYPPHWVKLSRVFEAMRYVVPAMNKPRGLVILREAPHLANATAEHTHSDNKENAAPIAPQPCCYSLSSVEAARRVADSPAKGA
;
A
#
# COMPACT_ATOMS: atom_id res chain seq x y z
N MET A 1 45.96 56.17 -11.80
CA MET A 1 45.30 56.97 -12.87
C MET A 1 43.82 56.66 -12.79
N GLU A 2 43.04 57.60 -12.29
CA GLU A 2 41.56 57.51 -12.21
C GLU A 2 40.94 57.87 -13.57
N CYS A 3 39.78 57.28 -13.90
CA CYS A 3 38.90 57.83 -14.94
C CYS A 3 37.42 57.35 -14.77
N PRO A 4 36.40 58.19 -15.09
CA PRO A 4 35.03 58.10 -14.54
C PRO A 4 33.90 57.79 -15.56
N CYS A 5 32.65 57.83 -15.07
CA CYS A 5 31.35 57.48 -15.67
C CYS A 5 30.74 58.38 -16.79
N LYS A 6 30.02 57.72 -17.75
CA LYS A 6 28.73 58.06 -18.48
C LYS A 6 28.63 59.39 -19.28
N PRO A 7 27.58 59.68 -20.11
CA PRO A 7 26.47 58.89 -20.73
C PRO A 7 26.26 59.19 -22.26
N LYS A 8 25.25 58.60 -22.92
CA LYS A 8 24.55 59.23 -24.07
C LYS A 8 23.09 58.78 -24.21
N LEU A 9 22.21 59.78 -24.41
CA LEU A 9 20.75 59.73 -24.64
C LEU A 9 20.43 59.92 -26.14
N GLN A 10 19.30 59.32 -26.55
CA GLN A 10 18.27 59.72 -27.54
C GLN A 10 18.59 60.08 -29.00
N ALA A 11 17.83 59.44 -29.91
CA ALA A 11 17.02 60.00 -31.02
C ALA A 11 16.37 58.79 -31.76
N GLY A 12 15.17 58.77 -32.30
CA GLY A 12 14.13 59.75 -32.63
C GLY A 12 13.21 59.07 -33.66
N ALA A 13 11.91 59.25 -33.54
CA ALA A 13 10.87 58.65 -34.37
C ALA A 13 10.82 59.25 -35.79
N ALA A 14 10.51 58.41 -36.80
CA ALA A 14 9.68 58.72 -37.97
C ALA A 14 9.90 57.66 -39.06
N LEU A 15 8.89 56.81 -39.32
CA LEU A 15 8.60 56.15 -40.61
C LEU A 15 7.36 55.26 -40.43
N GLU A 16 6.24 55.88 -40.08
CA GLU A 16 4.91 55.33 -40.25
C GLU A 16 4.23 56.06 -41.41
N LYS A 17 3.53 55.29 -42.25
CA LYS A 17 2.73 55.67 -43.43
C LYS A 17 3.49 55.74 -44.75
N GLU A 18 3.59 54.60 -45.42
CA GLU A 18 3.22 54.43 -46.84
C GLU A 18 3.52 53.00 -47.31
N ASN A 19 2.66 52.05 -46.91
CA ASN A 19 2.56 50.77 -47.61
C ASN A 19 1.15 50.17 -47.49
N ARG A 20 0.14 51.04 -47.66
CA ARG A 20 -1.23 50.65 -47.97
C ARG A 20 -1.46 50.90 -49.45
N GLN A 21 -1.29 49.86 -50.27
CA GLN A 21 -2.08 49.54 -51.46
C GLN A 21 -1.31 48.50 -52.30
N HIS A 22 -2.02 47.46 -52.75
CA HIS A 22 -1.57 46.35 -53.61
C HIS A 22 -0.80 45.22 -52.92
N GLN A 23 -1.55 44.32 -52.28
CA GLN A 23 -1.54 42.90 -52.68
C GLN A 23 -2.78 42.21 -52.10
N GLU A 24 -3.82 42.13 -52.93
CA GLU A 24 -4.97 41.28 -52.74
C GLU A 24 -4.68 39.86 -53.29
N GLN A 25 -5.24 38.87 -52.60
CA GLN A 25 -5.53 37.48 -53.01
C GLN A 25 -4.35 36.49 -53.09
N VAL A 26 -4.28 35.54 -52.14
CA VAL A 26 -4.53 34.09 -52.36
C VAL A 26 -4.79 33.39 -51.00
N GLY A 27 -6.01 32.86 -50.83
CA GLY A 27 -6.42 31.67 -50.05
C GLY A 27 -5.92 31.42 -48.61
N ASN A 28 -6.79 31.63 -47.62
CA ASN A 28 -6.70 31.02 -46.28
C ASN A 28 -7.90 30.08 -46.04
N PRO A 29 -7.73 28.74 -45.98
CA PRO A 29 -8.75 27.85 -45.47
C PRO A 29 -8.59 27.69 -43.95
N GLN A 30 -9.50 28.34 -43.23
CA GLN A 30 -10.04 27.97 -41.92
C GLN A 30 -9.06 27.41 -40.88
N THR A 31 -8.71 28.30 -39.94
CA THR A 31 -8.21 28.00 -38.60
C THR A 31 -9.05 26.92 -37.92
N ALA A 32 -8.48 25.73 -37.76
CA ALA A 32 -8.98 24.73 -36.84
C ALA A 32 -8.82 25.25 -35.40
N ASP A 33 -9.97 25.32 -34.74
CA ASP A 33 -10.20 25.74 -33.37
C ASP A 33 -9.24 25.05 -32.38
N SER A 34 -8.18 25.74 -31.96
CA SER A 34 -7.30 25.25 -30.89
C SER A 34 -8.03 25.44 -29.56
N LEU A 35 -8.76 24.42 -29.14
CA LEU A 35 -9.38 24.37 -27.83
C LEU A 35 -8.35 24.72 -26.73
N PRO A 36 -8.68 25.58 -25.77
CA PRO A 36 -7.79 25.88 -24.66
C PRO A 36 -7.48 24.60 -23.88
N PRO A 37 -6.29 24.49 -23.25
CA PRO A 37 -5.93 23.31 -22.49
C PRO A 37 -6.96 23.09 -21.39
N VAL A 38 -7.68 21.96 -21.47
CA VAL A 38 -8.68 21.56 -20.47
C VAL A 38 -7.98 21.51 -19.13
N ARG A 39 -8.29 22.49 -18.27
CA ARG A 39 -7.76 22.57 -16.91
C ARG A 39 -8.16 21.28 -16.22
N ALA A 40 -7.17 20.47 -15.82
CA ALA A 40 -7.45 19.22 -15.14
C ALA A 40 -8.40 19.49 -13.96
N PRO A 41 -9.52 18.75 -13.85
CA PRO A 41 -10.50 19.03 -12.81
C PRO A 41 -9.81 18.99 -11.44
N ASN A 42 -10.17 19.94 -10.58
CA ASN A 42 -9.57 20.12 -9.24
C ASN A 42 -10.08 19.06 -8.24
N SER A 43 -10.18 17.82 -8.70
CA SER A 43 -10.71 16.69 -7.96
C SER A 43 -9.91 15.43 -8.27
N TYR A 44 -9.85 14.55 -7.28
CA TYR A 44 -9.31 13.20 -7.43
C TYR A 44 -10.40 12.15 -7.61
N HIS A 45 -11.68 12.54 -7.63
CA HIS A 45 -12.79 11.60 -7.79
C HIS A 45 -12.73 10.88 -9.15
N ARG A 46 -12.61 9.55 -9.11
CA ARG A 46 -12.74 8.63 -10.26
C ARG A 46 -11.96 9.08 -11.49
N ARG A 47 -10.65 9.31 -11.31
CA ARG A 47 -9.77 9.69 -12.43
C ARG A 47 -9.70 8.57 -13.44
N LEU A 48 -9.57 8.96 -14.72
CA LEU A 48 -9.36 8.00 -15.80
C LEU A 48 -8.05 7.24 -15.58
N LEU A 49 -8.13 5.92 -15.73
CA LEU A 49 -6.94 5.09 -15.76
C LEU A 49 -6.13 5.40 -17.02
N PRO A 50 -4.79 5.39 -16.94
CA PRO A 50 -3.92 5.44 -18.11
C PRO A 50 -4.21 4.29 -19.07
N LYS A 51 -3.87 4.45 -20.36
CA LYS A 51 -4.17 3.45 -21.40
C LYS A 51 -3.62 2.06 -21.10
N ASP A 52 -2.50 2.00 -20.37
CA ASP A 52 -1.82 0.74 -20.00
C ASP A 52 -2.44 0.05 -18.77
N CYS A 53 -3.47 0.66 -18.16
CA CYS A 53 -4.20 0.13 -17.02
C CYS A 53 -5.64 -0.23 -17.42
N ILE A 54 -6.00 -1.50 -17.28
CA ILE A 54 -7.34 -2.00 -17.66
C ILE A 54 -8.21 -2.06 -16.41
N ALA A 55 -9.27 -1.25 -16.36
CA ALA A 55 -10.21 -1.25 -15.24
C ALA A 55 -10.77 -2.66 -14.99
N PHE A 56 -10.76 -3.12 -13.74
CA PHE A 56 -11.24 -4.44 -13.35
C PHE A 56 -12.69 -4.70 -13.78
N SER A 57 -13.55 -3.69 -13.64
CA SER A 57 -14.96 -3.78 -14.01
C SER A 57 -15.24 -3.64 -15.51
N SER A 58 -14.24 -3.37 -16.35
CA SER A 58 -14.42 -3.30 -17.81
C SER A 58 -14.65 -4.70 -18.42
N PRO A 59 -15.23 -4.82 -19.64
CA PRO A 59 -15.35 -6.12 -20.31
C PRO A 59 -14.02 -6.87 -20.40
N GLU A 60 -12.94 -6.15 -20.74
CA GLU A 60 -11.59 -6.70 -20.82
C GLU A 60 -11.03 -7.11 -19.45
N GLY A 61 -11.28 -6.30 -18.41
CA GLY A 61 -10.86 -6.61 -17.04
C GLY A 61 -11.56 -7.84 -16.46
N ARG A 62 -12.85 -8.04 -16.78
CA ARG A 62 -13.60 -9.25 -16.43
C ARG A 62 -13.12 -10.46 -17.19
N LYS A 63 -12.81 -10.31 -18.49
CA LYS A 63 -12.20 -11.37 -19.30
C LYS A 63 -10.87 -11.84 -18.69
N LEU A 64 -9.98 -10.91 -18.35
CA LEU A 64 -8.72 -11.20 -17.67
C LEU A 64 -8.94 -11.97 -16.35
N PHE A 65 -9.92 -11.57 -15.54
CA PHE A 65 -10.26 -12.28 -14.31
C PHE A 65 -10.73 -13.72 -14.60
N THR A 66 -11.65 -13.89 -15.55
CA THR A 66 -12.18 -15.21 -15.94
C THR A 66 -11.08 -16.12 -16.50
N GLU A 67 -10.15 -15.59 -17.28
CA GLU A 67 -9.02 -16.35 -17.82
C GLU A 67 -8.02 -16.73 -16.70
N ALA A 68 -7.75 -15.82 -15.77
CA ALA A 68 -6.84 -16.06 -14.65
C ALA A 68 -7.37 -17.11 -13.66
N ILE A 69 -8.64 -17.01 -13.26
CA ILE A 69 -9.27 -17.95 -12.32
C ILE A 69 -9.42 -19.36 -12.90
N ASN A 70 -9.68 -19.48 -14.21
CA ASN A 70 -9.84 -20.76 -14.89
C ASN A 70 -8.52 -21.31 -15.46
N SER A 71 -7.38 -20.69 -15.16
CA SER A 71 -6.07 -21.25 -15.51
C SER A 71 -5.75 -22.49 -14.67
N ASN A 72 -4.88 -23.38 -15.17
CA ASN A 72 -4.53 -24.63 -14.47
C ASN A 72 -4.03 -24.41 -13.03
N SER A 73 -3.35 -23.29 -12.76
CA SER A 73 -2.85 -22.93 -11.43
C SER A 73 -3.81 -22.09 -10.60
N ASN A 74 -4.92 -21.62 -11.19
CA ASN A 74 -5.84 -20.63 -10.60
C ASN A 74 -5.10 -19.49 -9.88
N TYR A 75 -4.63 -18.50 -10.63
CA TYR A 75 -3.89 -17.35 -10.07
C TYR A 75 -4.79 -16.26 -9.48
N MET A 76 -5.99 -16.62 -9.00
CA MET A 76 -6.93 -15.70 -8.35
C MET A 76 -7.27 -16.15 -6.93
N GLN A 77 -6.56 -17.12 -6.34
CA GLN A 77 -6.90 -17.67 -5.02
C GLN A 77 -6.88 -16.60 -3.93
N ILE A 78 -5.87 -15.72 -3.93
CA ILE A 78 -5.76 -14.64 -2.96
C ILE A 78 -6.80 -13.52 -3.14
N TYR A 79 -7.45 -13.44 -4.31
CA TYR A 79 -8.48 -12.43 -4.58
C TYR A 79 -9.62 -12.51 -3.58
N PHE A 80 -10.09 -13.71 -3.28
CA PHE A 80 -11.29 -13.92 -2.48
C PHE A 80 -11.16 -13.35 -1.06
N PRO A 81 -10.16 -13.75 -0.25
CA PRO A 81 -10.00 -13.18 1.08
C PRO A 81 -9.68 -11.68 1.03
N LEU A 82 -8.93 -11.20 0.03
CA LEU A 82 -8.69 -9.76 -0.12
C LEU A 82 -9.96 -8.97 -0.48
N ALA A 83 -10.85 -9.54 -1.29
CA ALA A 83 -12.10 -8.91 -1.71
C ALA A 83 -13.08 -8.77 -0.55
N GLU A 84 -13.15 -9.77 0.34
CA GLU A 84 -13.92 -9.70 1.60
C GLU A 84 -13.47 -8.55 2.49
N GLN A 85 -12.18 -8.18 2.41
CA GLN A 85 -11.56 -7.16 3.24
C GLN A 85 -11.37 -5.81 2.54
N PHE A 86 -11.88 -5.64 1.33
CA PHE A 86 -11.49 -4.49 0.51
C PHE A 86 -12.11 -3.17 1.00
N ILE A 87 -11.27 -2.31 1.58
CA ILE A 87 -11.64 -1.01 2.15
C ILE A 87 -11.12 0.17 1.33
N THR A 88 -11.69 1.35 1.58
CA THR A 88 -11.15 2.63 1.08
C THR A 88 -10.24 3.20 2.16
N GLN A 89 -9.06 3.72 1.77
CA GLN A 89 -8.19 4.42 2.71
C GLN A 89 -8.92 5.60 3.37
N SER A 90 -8.93 5.67 4.70
CA SER A 90 -9.69 6.69 5.43
C SER A 90 -9.07 8.09 5.34
N GLU A 91 -7.76 8.16 5.09
CA GLU A 91 -7.03 9.41 4.86
C GLU A 91 -6.25 9.34 3.54
N PRO A 92 -6.01 10.48 2.85
CA PRO A 92 -5.21 10.51 1.62
C PRO A 92 -3.80 9.91 1.75
N ALA A 93 -3.22 9.95 2.95
CA ALA A 93 -1.88 9.42 3.23
C ALA A 93 -1.88 7.96 3.74
N TYR A 94 -3.05 7.39 4.04
CA TYR A 94 -3.16 6.09 4.71
C TYR A 94 -3.06 4.85 3.81
N CYS A 95 -2.72 5.00 2.53
CA CYS A 95 -2.63 3.85 1.61
C CYS A 95 -1.86 2.64 2.17
N GLY A 96 -0.77 2.87 2.92
CA GLY A 96 -0.03 1.81 3.60
C GLY A 96 -0.80 1.17 4.76
N LEU A 97 -1.45 1.97 5.61
CA LEU A 97 -2.27 1.47 6.73
C LEU A 97 -3.48 0.68 6.22
N SER A 98 -4.23 1.21 5.26
CA SER A 98 -5.40 0.49 4.71
C SER A 98 -5.00 -0.81 4.03
N THR A 99 -3.89 -0.80 3.29
CA THR A 99 -3.34 -2.01 2.68
C THR A 99 -2.99 -3.04 3.74
N LEU A 100 -2.33 -2.64 4.83
CA LEU A 100 -1.99 -3.55 5.92
C LEU A 100 -3.24 -4.09 6.62
N THR A 101 -4.23 -3.25 6.91
CA THR A 101 -5.54 -3.67 7.45
C THR A 101 -6.17 -4.76 6.58
N MET A 102 -6.23 -4.55 5.26
CA MET A 102 -6.77 -5.54 4.33
C MET A 102 -6.03 -6.87 4.44
N CYS A 103 -4.69 -6.82 4.46
CA CYS A 103 -3.87 -8.01 4.45
C CYS A 103 -3.97 -8.80 5.76
N LEU A 104 -3.95 -8.13 6.92
CA LEU A 104 -4.06 -8.79 8.22
C LEU A 104 -5.41 -9.47 8.39
N ASN A 105 -6.51 -8.80 8.02
CA ASN A 105 -7.84 -9.42 8.06
C ASN A 105 -7.97 -10.56 7.03
N ALA A 106 -7.38 -10.44 5.84
CA ALA A 106 -7.42 -11.48 4.80
C ALA A 106 -6.63 -12.73 5.21
N LEU A 107 -5.54 -12.56 5.98
CA LEU A 107 -4.78 -13.62 6.62
C LEU A 107 -5.40 -14.08 7.96
N GLN A 108 -6.58 -13.55 8.32
CA GLN A 108 -7.30 -13.89 9.56
C GLN A 108 -6.49 -13.70 10.84
N ILE A 109 -5.56 -12.72 10.85
CA ILE A 109 -4.77 -12.41 12.03
C ILE A 109 -5.67 -11.78 13.09
N ASP A 110 -5.65 -12.34 14.30
CA ASP A 110 -6.33 -11.78 15.45
C ASP A 110 -5.53 -10.60 16.03
N PRO A 111 -6.10 -9.38 16.13
CA PRO A 111 -5.40 -8.24 16.74
C PRO A 111 -4.96 -8.46 18.19
N GLY A 112 -5.56 -9.42 18.90
CA GLY A 112 -5.29 -9.66 20.32
C GLY A 112 -5.74 -8.51 21.25
N ARG A 113 -6.41 -7.49 20.69
CA ARG A 113 -6.94 -6.32 21.40
C ARG A 113 -8.30 -5.93 20.87
N LEU A 114 -9.09 -5.26 21.71
CA LEU A 114 -10.42 -4.78 21.37
C LEU A 114 -10.32 -3.63 20.36
N TRP A 115 -11.20 -3.65 19.37
CA TRP A 115 -11.39 -2.58 18.40
C TRP A 115 -12.54 -1.66 18.82
N LYS A 116 -13.74 -2.22 18.93
CA LYS A 116 -14.96 -1.53 19.35
C LYS A 116 -15.69 -2.40 20.35
N GLY A 117 -15.97 -1.91 21.55
CA GLY A 117 -16.63 -2.73 22.58
C GLY A 117 -15.95 -4.11 22.72
N PRO A 118 -16.70 -5.24 22.64
CA PRO A 118 -16.13 -6.58 22.70
C PRO A 118 -15.56 -7.09 21.35
N TRP A 119 -15.70 -6.34 20.26
CA TRP A 119 -15.30 -6.78 18.92
C TRP A 119 -13.79 -6.59 18.70
N ARG A 120 -13.17 -7.57 18.04
CA ARG A 120 -11.78 -7.53 17.59
C ARG A 120 -11.74 -7.58 16.08
N TRP A 121 -11.07 -6.62 15.47
CA TRP A 121 -10.89 -6.54 14.02
C TRP A 121 -9.79 -5.56 13.70
N PHE A 122 -8.97 -5.80 12.66
CA PHE A 122 -8.05 -4.76 12.23
C PHE A 122 -8.80 -3.62 11.57
N SER A 123 -8.44 -2.41 11.98
CA SER A 123 -8.72 -1.18 11.28
C SER A 123 -7.48 -0.28 11.35
N GLU A 124 -7.45 0.77 10.52
CA GLU A 124 -6.29 1.66 10.42
C GLU A 124 -5.92 2.33 11.75
N GLU A 125 -6.88 2.47 12.67
CA GLU A 125 -6.67 3.12 13.98
C GLU A 125 -5.88 2.26 14.99
N LEU A 126 -5.66 0.98 14.69
CA LEU A 126 -4.87 0.09 15.54
C LEU A 126 -3.36 0.20 15.26
N PHE A 127 -2.91 0.93 14.23
CA PHE A 127 -1.49 0.96 13.88
C PHE A 127 -0.69 2.05 14.60
N ASP A 128 -0.26 1.77 15.83
CA ASP A 128 0.40 2.71 16.74
C ASP A 128 1.79 2.30 17.25
N CYS A 129 2.32 1.14 16.85
CA CYS A 129 3.54 0.57 17.44
C CYS A 129 4.88 1.13 16.87
N CYS A 130 4.92 1.59 15.61
CA CYS A 130 6.17 2.00 14.93
C CYS A 130 6.15 3.44 14.39
N THR A 131 4.96 4.01 14.23
CA THR A 131 4.74 5.39 13.81
C THR A 131 3.38 5.82 14.36
N SER A 132 3.23 7.08 14.75
CA SER A 132 1.94 7.55 15.24
C SER A 132 1.00 7.80 14.07
N LEU A 133 -0.31 7.64 14.30
CA LEU A 133 -1.34 7.93 13.31
C LEU A 133 -1.26 9.38 12.79
N ASN A 134 -0.91 10.34 13.65
CA ASN A 134 -0.74 11.74 13.25
C ASN A 134 0.40 11.90 12.23
N VAL A 135 1.56 11.26 12.48
CA VAL A 135 2.69 11.30 11.54
C VAL A 135 2.34 10.58 10.24
N ALA A 136 1.69 9.42 10.33
CA ALA A 136 1.22 8.69 9.15
C ALA A 136 0.20 9.50 8.33
N LYS A 137 -0.64 10.32 8.98
CA LYS A 137 -1.64 11.15 8.32
C LYS A 137 -1.01 12.31 7.55
N GLU A 138 0.09 12.86 8.07
CA GLU A 138 0.80 13.98 7.44
C GLU A 138 1.65 13.54 6.25
N ARG A 139 2.41 12.44 6.37
CA ARG A 139 3.42 12.05 5.35
C ARG A 139 3.27 10.63 4.78
N GLY A 140 2.27 9.88 5.23
CA GLY A 140 2.17 8.46 4.94
C GLY A 140 3.24 7.65 5.68
N ILE A 141 3.42 6.40 5.27
CA ILE A 141 4.42 5.49 5.86
C ILE A 141 5.44 5.05 4.81
N SER A 142 6.69 4.89 5.24
CA SER A 142 7.74 4.24 4.46
C SER A 142 7.54 2.72 4.43
N MET A 143 8.21 2.04 3.50
CA MET A 143 8.20 0.58 3.47
C MET A 143 8.85 -0.05 4.71
N THR A 144 9.81 0.63 5.36
CA THR A 144 10.37 0.18 6.64
C THR A 144 9.35 0.29 7.76
N GLU A 145 8.59 1.38 7.83
CA GLU A 145 7.47 1.53 8.78
C GLU A 145 6.36 0.49 8.50
N PHE A 146 6.04 0.22 7.22
CA PHE A 146 5.09 -0.83 6.84
C PHE A 146 5.50 -2.20 7.38
N VAL A 147 6.76 -2.60 7.17
CA VAL A 147 7.31 -3.88 7.68
C VAL A 147 7.26 -3.93 9.21
N CYS A 148 7.62 -2.83 9.88
CA CYS A 148 7.59 -2.74 11.33
C CYS A 148 6.15 -2.90 11.89
N LEU A 149 5.19 -2.17 11.31
CA LEU A 149 3.77 -2.27 11.66
C LEU A 149 3.21 -3.67 11.42
N ALA A 150 3.61 -4.32 10.32
CA ALA A 150 3.20 -5.68 10.03
C ALA A 150 3.74 -6.67 11.09
N ASN A 151 5.05 -6.67 11.33
CA ASN A 151 5.67 -7.57 12.31
C ASN A 151 5.11 -7.37 13.72
N CYS A 152 4.89 -6.12 14.16
CA CYS A 152 4.36 -5.85 15.51
C CYS A 152 2.90 -6.30 15.68
N ASN A 153 2.17 -6.52 14.58
CA ASN A 153 0.79 -7.03 14.59
C ASN A 153 0.72 -8.52 14.22
N GLY A 154 1.82 -9.26 14.36
CA GLY A 154 1.81 -10.73 14.39
C GLY A 154 1.92 -11.44 13.04
N VAL A 155 2.19 -10.71 11.94
CA VAL A 155 2.41 -11.32 10.62
C VAL A 155 3.91 -11.38 10.30
N LEU A 156 4.35 -12.48 9.68
CA LEU A 156 5.72 -12.61 9.16
C LEU A 156 5.87 -11.77 7.90
N THR A 157 7.04 -11.15 7.75
CA THR A 157 7.35 -10.30 6.61
C THR A 157 8.64 -10.71 5.90
N GLU A 158 8.61 -10.64 4.57
CA GLU A 158 9.78 -10.78 3.71
C GLU A 158 9.78 -9.61 2.73
N ALA A 159 10.80 -8.75 2.80
CA ALA A 159 10.80 -7.47 2.10
C ALA A 159 11.91 -7.40 1.04
N TYR A 160 11.52 -7.08 -0.19
CA TYR A 160 12.42 -6.95 -1.33
C TYR A 160 12.43 -5.52 -1.84
N ARG A 161 13.60 -4.88 -1.86
CA ARG A 161 13.80 -3.63 -2.59
C ARG A 161 14.07 -3.97 -4.06
N ALA A 162 13.53 -3.17 -4.97
CA ALA A 162 13.75 -3.35 -6.41
C ALA A 162 15.11 -2.76 -6.84
N THR A 163 16.17 -3.26 -6.21
CA THR A 163 17.57 -3.02 -6.56
C THR A 163 17.99 -3.88 -7.75
N ASN A 164 19.22 -3.72 -8.24
CA ASN A 164 19.69 -4.40 -9.47
C ASN A 164 19.86 -5.92 -9.33
N ASP A 165 19.91 -6.42 -8.10
CA ASP A 165 19.97 -7.85 -7.74
C ASP A 165 18.58 -8.51 -7.69
N PHE A 166 17.49 -7.73 -7.71
CA PHE A 166 16.14 -8.24 -7.82
C PHE A 166 15.66 -8.13 -9.26
N THR A 167 15.26 -9.25 -9.86
CA THR A 167 14.91 -9.37 -11.28
C THR A 167 13.40 -9.43 -11.51
N LEU A 168 12.96 -9.12 -12.73
CA LEU A 168 11.56 -9.25 -13.13
C LEU A 168 11.08 -10.70 -13.04
N GLU A 169 11.95 -11.67 -13.37
CA GLU A 169 11.67 -13.11 -13.25
C GLU A 169 11.42 -13.52 -11.80
N GLN A 170 12.29 -13.12 -10.87
CA GLN A 170 12.06 -13.37 -9.44
C GLN A 170 10.75 -12.72 -8.95
N PHE A 171 10.46 -11.49 -9.39
CA PHE A 171 9.18 -10.85 -9.06
C PHE A 171 7.99 -11.65 -9.61
N ARG A 172 8.09 -12.15 -10.84
CA ARG A 172 7.05 -12.98 -11.45
C ARG A 172 6.82 -14.27 -10.68
N ASP A 173 7.88 -14.92 -10.22
CA ASP A 173 7.78 -16.17 -9.48
C ASP A 173 7.15 -15.96 -8.10
N ILE A 174 7.51 -14.88 -7.40
CA ILE A 174 6.87 -14.45 -6.15
C ILE A 174 5.35 -14.22 -6.37
N VAL A 175 4.99 -13.48 -7.41
CA VAL A 175 3.58 -13.18 -7.71
C VAL A 175 2.80 -14.44 -8.08
N LYS A 176 3.37 -15.32 -8.90
CA LYS A 176 2.75 -16.60 -9.24
C LYS A 176 2.50 -17.44 -8.00
N HIS A 177 3.47 -17.53 -7.09
CA HIS A 177 3.34 -18.29 -5.86
C HIS A 177 2.20 -17.75 -4.99
N SER A 178 2.25 -16.46 -4.65
CA SER A 178 1.22 -15.81 -3.84
C SER A 178 -0.18 -15.89 -4.44
N CYS A 179 -0.32 -15.66 -5.74
CA CYS A 179 -1.63 -15.65 -6.39
C CYS A 179 -2.24 -17.05 -6.59
N ALA A 180 -1.43 -18.10 -6.58
CA ALA A 180 -1.88 -19.50 -6.68
C ALA A 180 -2.31 -20.09 -5.34
N THR A 181 -2.11 -19.37 -4.24
CA THR A 181 -2.52 -19.77 -2.89
C THR A 181 -3.33 -18.65 -2.21
N ASN A 182 -3.74 -18.87 -0.97
CA ASN A 182 -4.31 -17.85 -0.10
C ASN A 182 -3.49 -17.67 1.20
N SER A 183 -2.30 -18.26 1.28
CA SER A 183 -1.47 -18.31 2.49
C SER A 183 -0.48 -17.15 2.61
N GLU A 184 -0.29 -16.39 1.53
CA GLU A 184 0.61 -15.25 1.50
C GLU A 184 0.07 -14.13 0.61
N ILE A 185 0.35 -12.88 0.99
CA ILE A 185 -0.07 -11.69 0.25
C ILE A 185 1.16 -10.91 -0.15
N VAL A 186 1.28 -10.63 -1.46
CA VAL A 186 2.26 -9.67 -1.98
C VAL A 186 1.68 -8.27 -1.94
N VAL A 187 2.32 -7.40 -1.16
CA VAL A 187 2.05 -5.96 -1.08
C VAL A 187 3.10 -5.20 -1.85
N LEU A 188 2.67 -4.31 -2.74
CA LEU A 188 3.56 -3.45 -3.50
C LEU A 188 3.74 -2.11 -2.79
N ASN A 189 4.97 -1.59 -2.78
CA ASN A 189 5.28 -0.18 -2.68
C ASN A 189 5.78 0.30 -4.04
N TYR A 190 5.02 1.16 -4.73
CA TYR A 190 5.32 1.53 -6.12
C TYR A 190 5.06 3.02 -6.39
N SER A 191 5.65 3.54 -7.47
CA SER A 191 5.40 4.91 -7.93
C SER A 191 4.26 4.95 -8.94
N ARG A 192 3.19 5.68 -8.63
CA ARG A 192 2.09 5.97 -9.56
C ARG A 192 2.53 6.75 -10.78
N MET A 193 3.55 7.60 -10.65
CA MET A 193 4.08 8.39 -11.77
C MET A 193 4.55 7.49 -12.91
N VAL A 194 5.24 6.39 -12.58
CA VAL A 194 5.71 5.41 -13.57
C VAL A 194 4.54 4.76 -14.30
N LEU A 195 3.41 4.53 -13.61
CA LEU A 195 2.19 4.00 -14.23
C LEU A 195 1.35 5.05 -14.98
N GLY A 196 1.78 6.32 -15.03
CA GLY A 196 1.01 7.42 -15.62
C GLY A 196 -0.19 7.87 -14.77
N GLN A 197 -0.27 7.42 -13.52
CA GLN A 197 -1.32 7.78 -12.58
C GLN A 197 -0.92 9.03 -11.80
N THR A 198 -1.90 9.76 -11.25
CA THR A 198 -1.59 10.98 -10.51
C THR A 198 -1.18 10.68 -9.07
N GLY A 199 -0.25 11.48 -8.54
CA GLY A 199 0.45 11.18 -7.28
C GLY A 199 1.71 10.34 -7.53
N ASP A 200 2.43 10.00 -6.45
CA ASP A 200 3.66 9.20 -6.52
C ASP A 200 3.54 7.93 -5.67
N GLY A 201 4.19 7.88 -4.50
CA GLY A 201 4.29 6.65 -3.71
C GLY A 201 2.93 6.12 -3.28
N HIS A 202 2.72 4.82 -3.45
CA HIS A 202 1.47 4.15 -3.08
C HIS A 202 1.72 2.73 -2.58
N PHE A 203 0.79 2.23 -1.76
CA PHE A 203 0.73 0.82 -1.34
C PHE A 203 -0.58 0.20 -1.80
N SER A 204 -0.52 -1.03 -2.31
CA SER A 204 -1.70 -1.87 -2.58
C SER A 204 -1.30 -3.33 -2.65
N PRO A 205 -2.20 -4.28 -2.28
CA PRO A 205 -1.95 -5.69 -2.47
C PRO A 205 -2.20 -6.10 -3.93
N ILE A 206 -1.49 -7.15 -4.36
CA ILE A 206 -1.80 -7.86 -5.60
C ILE A 206 -2.96 -8.82 -5.30
N GLY A 207 -4.06 -8.66 -6.02
CA GLY A 207 -5.25 -9.50 -5.89
C GLY A 207 -5.28 -10.68 -6.85
N GLY A 208 -4.36 -10.78 -7.81
CA GLY A 208 -4.34 -11.86 -8.78
C GLY A 208 -3.36 -11.65 -9.92
N TYR A 209 -3.13 -12.71 -10.70
CA TYR A 209 -2.17 -12.71 -11.80
C TYR A 209 -2.75 -13.39 -13.05
N HIS A 210 -2.50 -12.80 -14.22
CA HIS A 210 -2.91 -13.33 -15.50
C HIS A 210 -1.68 -13.71 -16.31
N ALA A 211 -1.34 -15.01 -16.31
CA ALA A 211 -0.08 -15.52 -16.85
C ALA A 211 0.12 -15.27 -18.34
N VAL A 212 -0.91 -15.49 -19.17
CA VAL A 212 -0.80 -15.37 -20.64
C VAL A 212 -0.49 -13.94 -21.08
N ARG A 213 -1.01 -12.95 -20.35
CA ARG A 213 -0.78 -11.52 -20.66
C ARG A 213 0.24 -10.87 -19.74
N ASP A 214 0.82 -11.61 -18.81
CA ASP A 214 1.75 -11.13 -17.79
C ASP A 214 1.24 -9.85 -17.09
N MET A 215 0.05 -9.93 -16.49
CA MET A 215 -0.61 -8.80 -15.81
C MET A 215 -0.97 -9.14 -14.38
N VAL A 216 -0.91 -8.16 -13.50
CA VAL A 216 -1.35 -8.26 -12.10
C VAL A 216 -2.57 -7.38 -11.85
N LEU A 217 -3.47 -7.86 -11.00
CA LEU A 217 -4.62 -7.09 -10.51
C LEU A 217 -4.20 -6.32 -9.26
N LEU A 218 -4.19 -4.99 -9.32
CA LEU A 218 -3.95 -4.14 -8.16
C LEU A 218 -5.28 -3.81 -7.47
N LEU A 219 -5.41 -4.15 -6.19
CA LEU A 219 -6.57 -3.78 -5.37
C LEU A 219 -6.32 -2.40 -4.74
N ASP A 220 -6.47 -1.35 -5.55
CA ASP A 220 -6.15 0.01 -5.16
C ASP A 220 -7.04 0.54 -4.02
N VAL A 221 -6.45 0.76 -2.84
CA VAL A 221 -7.14 1.27 -1.65
C VAL A 221 -7.57 2.74 -1.77
N ALA A 222 -7.01 3.50 -2.72
CA ALA A 222 -7.48 4.84 -3.07
C ALA A 222 -8.74 4.76 -3.95
N ARG A 223 -9.78 4.06 -3.48
CA ARG A 223 -10.97 3.69 -4.27
C ARG A 223 -11.79 4.89 -4.76
N PHE A 224 -11.70 6.01 -4.04
CA PHE A 224 -12.27 7.29 -4.48
C PHE A 224 -11.59 7.82 -5.75
N LYS A 225 -10.35 7.39 -6.04
CA LYS A 225 -9.50 7.88 -7.13
C LYS A 225 -9.43 6.93 -8.30
N TYR A 226 -9.03 5.68 -8.08
CA TYR A 226 -8.91 4.66 -9.12
C TYR A 226 -9.62 3.38 -8.69
N PRO A 227 -10.28 2.66 -9.62
CA PRO A 227 -10.77 1.32 -9.33
C PRO A 227 -9.62 0.32 -9.28
N PRO A 228 -9.86 -0.92 -8.81
CA PRO A 228 -8.98 -2.03 -9.11
C PRO A 228 -8.73 -2.12 -10.61
N HIS A 229 -7.51 -2.46 -10.99
CA HIS A 229 -7.10 -2.47 -12.37
C HIS A 229 -5.99 -3.47 -12.63
N TRP A 230 -6.00 -4.01 -13.84
CA TRP A 230 -4.92 -4.83 -14.36
C TRP A 230 -3.83 -3.96 -14.96
N VAL A 231 -2.59 -4.31 -14.70
CA VAL A 231 -1.40 -3.65 -15.24
C VAL A 231 -0.33 -4.69 -15.55
N LYS A 232 0.49 -4.45 -16.58
CA LYS A 232 1.60 -5.33 -16.93
C LYS A 232 2.58 -5.48 -15.77
N LEU A 233 3.00 -6.72 -15.50
CA LEU A 233 3.94 -7.04 -14.43
C LEU A 233 5.25 -6.25 -14.58
N SER A 234 5.77 -6.16 -15.80
CA SER A 234 6.98 -5.37 -16.11
C SER A 234 6.85 -3.88 -15.76
N ARG A 235 5.67 -3.28 -15.98
CA ARG A 235 5.43 -1.87 -15.64
C ARG A 235 5.32 -1.65 -14.14
N VAL A 236 4.75 -2.60 -13.41
CA VAL A 236 4.78 -2.60 -11.93
C VAL A 236 6.20 -2.74 -11.41
N PHE A 237 7.00 -3.62 -12.01
CA PHE A 237 8.41 -3.79 -11.66
C PHE A 237 9.21 -2.50 -11.86
N GLU A 238 9.06 -1.82 -13.00
CA GLU A 238 9.62 -0.49 -13.24
C GLU A 238 9.14 0.54 -12.19
N ALA A 239 7.86 0.50 -11.82
CA ALA A 239 7.31 1.39 -10.79
C ALA A 239 7.88 1.14 -9.39
N MET A 240 8.29 -0.10 -9.08
CA MET A 240 9.00 -0.44 -7.85
C MET A 240 10.47 0.02 -7.89
N ARG A 241 11.12 -0.04 -9.06
CA ARG A 241 12.52 0.41 -9.23
C ARG A 241 12.72 1.91 -9.10
N TYR A 242 11.64 2.69 -9.12
CA TYR A 242 11.70 4.14 -8.93
C TYR A 242 12.37 4.49 -7.59
N VAL A 243 13.49 5.22 -7.67
CA VAL A 243 14.27 5.63 -6.49
C VAL A 243 13.56 6.78 -5.79
N VAL A 244 13.30 6.61 -4.49
CA VAL A 244 12.75 7.66 -3.65
C VAL A 244 13.85 8.68 -3.36
N PRO A 245 13.76 9.93 -3.84
CA PRO A 245 14.86 10.89 -3.73
C PRO A 245 15.29 11.15 -2.28
N ALA A 246 14.32 11.28 -1.36
CA ALA A 246 14.57 11.54 0.05
C ALA A 246 15.33 10.42 0.78
N MET A 247 15.26 9.17 0.30
CA MET A 247 15.89 8.01 0.94
C MET A 247 17.04 7.42 0.12
N ASN A 248 17.23 7.87 -1.12
CA ASN A 248 18.13 7.29 -2.10
C ASN A 248 18.04 5.75 -2.19
N LYS A 249 16.81 5.23 -2.12
CA LYS A 249 16.49 3.80 -2.18
C LYS A 249 15.29 3.57 -3.10
N PRO A 250 15.26 2.48 -3.89
CA PRO A 250 14.08 2.12 -4.65
C PRO A 250 12.93 1.72 -3.73
N ARG A 251 11.74 1.64 -4.29
CA ARG A 251 10.59 1.00 -3.66
C ARG A 251 10.74 -0.52 -3.75
N GLY A 252 9.64 -1.28 -3.76
CA GLY A 252 9.74 -2.73 -3.71
C GLY A 252 8.43 -3.42 -3.35
N LEU A 253 8.55 -4.62 -2.77
CA LEU A 253 7.41 -5.42 -2.32
C LEU A 253 7.66 -5.99 -0.92
N VAL A 254 6.57 -6.31 -0.23
CA VAL A 254 6.58 -7.05 1.04
C VAL A 254 5.65 -8.24 0.88
N ILE A 255 6.15 -9.43 1.22
CA ILE A 255 5.34 -10.65 1.34
C ILE A 255 4.90 -10.77 2.79
N LEU A 256 3.60 -10.96 3.01
CA LEU A 256 2.98 -11.15 4.31
C LEU A 256 2.49 -12.59 4.45
N ARG A 257 2.81 -13.25 5.56
CA ARG A 257 2.40 -14.64 5.87
C ARG A 257 2.00 -14.77 7.33
N GLU A 258 1.00 -15.59 7.64
CA GLU A 258 0.70 -15.96 9.02
C GLU A 258 1.92 -16.65 9.68
N ALA A 259 2.16 -16.40 10.97
CA ALA A 259 3.18 -17.10 11.72
C ALA A 259 2.73 -18.55 12.05
N PRO A 260 3.58 -19.58 11.87
CA PRO A 260 3.23 -21.00 12.09
C PRO A 260 2.74 -21.37 13.50
N HIS A 261 2.80 -20.48 14.48
CA HIS A 261 2.50 -20.76 15.89
C HIS A 261 1.12 -20.27 16.38
N LEU A 262 0.28 -19.68 15.52
CA LEU A 262 -1.07 -19.25 15.89
C LEU A 262 -2.20 -20.07 15.24
N ALA A 263 -1.91 -20.75 14.12
CA ALA A 263 -2.90 -21.56 13.39
C ALA A 263 -3.42 -22.79 14.16
N ASN A 264 -2.69 -23.29 15.17
CA ASN A 264 -3.06 -24.50 15.91
C ASN A 264 -4.00 -24.25 17.11
N ALA A 265 -4.21 -22.99 17.53
CA ALA A 265 -5.08 -22.71 18.68
C ALA A 265 -6.58 -22.69 18.32
N THR A 266 -6.92 -22.59 17.04
CA THR A 266 -8.30 -22.51 16.54
C THR A 266 -8.86 -23.85 16.04
N ALA A 267 -8.01 -24.88 15.88
CA ALA A 267 -8.42 -26.18 15.33
C ALA A 267 -8.89 -27.22 16.37
N GLU A 268 -8.73 -26.99 17.68
CA GLU A 268 -9.07 -27.98 18.73
C GLU A 268 -10.47 -27.81 19.37
N HIS A 269 -11.38 -27.04 18.76
CA HIS A 269 -12.77 -26.89 19.26
C HIS A 269 -13.84 -27.41 18.29
N THR A 270 -13.61 -28.59 17.71
CA THR A 270 -14.69 -29.40 17.10
C THR A 270 -14.60 -30.86 17.52
N HIS A 271 -15.56 -31.28 18.34
CA HIS A 271 -16.00 -32.64 18.68
C HIS A 271 -15.00 -33.62 19.32
N SER A 272 -15.11 -33.77 20.65
CA SER A 272 -15.52 -35.06 21.23
C SER A 272 -16.17 -34.83 22.59
N ASP A 273 -17.46 -35.11 22.67
CA ASP A 273 -18.12 -35.43 23.93
C ASP A 273 -17.44 -36.67 24.54
N ASN A 274 -16.97 -36.55 25.78
CA ASN A 274 -17.07 -37.61 26.77
C ASN A 274 -16.91 -36.99 28.16
N LYS A 275 -17.98 -37.11 28.95
CA LYS A 275 -18.02 -36.78 30.38
C LYS A 275 -17.13 -37.75 31.15
N GLU A 276 -16.24 -37.23 31.99
CA GLU A 276 -16.01 -37.75 33.34
C GLU A 276 -15.28 -36.74 34.23
N ASN A 277 -15.57 -36.80 35.53
CA ASN A 277 -15.32 -35.80 36.57
C ASN A 277 -13.85 -35.36 36.73
N ALA A 278 -13.61 -34.05 36.78
CA ALA A 278 -12.46 -33.46 37.47
C ALA A 278 -12.77 -32.05 38.00
N ALA A 279 -12.41 -31.79 39.27
CA ALA A 279 -12.66 -30.55 40.00
C ALA A 279 -11.87 -29.34 39.44
N PRO A 280 -12.35 -28.10 39.64
CA PRO A 280 -11.72 -26.92 39.04
C PRO A 280 -10.37 -26.59 39.70
N ILE A 281 -9.31 -26.58 38.89
CA ILE A 281 -8.00 -26.05 39.25
C ILE A 281 -8.02 -24.54 38.97
N ALA A 282 -7.73 -23.73 40.00
CA ALA A 282 -7.63 -22.28 39.90
C ALA A 282 -6.45 -21.84 39.00
N PRO A 283 -6.59 -20.76 38.22
CA PRO A 283 -5.51 -20.28 37.35
C PRO A 283 -4.37 -19.67 38.16
N GLN A 284 -3.14 -20.10 37.88
CA GLN A 284 -1.93 -19.51 38.43
C GLN A 284 -1.61 -18.16 37.74
N PRO A 285 -1.23 -17.11 38.50
CA PRO A 285 -0.86 -15.83 37.92
C PRO A 285 0.58 -15.87 37.34
N CYS A 286 0.71 -15.43 36.09
CA CYS A 286 2.01 -15.14 35.47
C CYS A 286 2.63 -13.90 36.11
N CYS A 287 3.69 -14.10 36.91
CA CYS A 287 4.45 -13.01 37.51
C CYS A 287 5.60 -12.57 36.59
N TYR A 288 5.43 -11.43 35.91
CA TYR A 288 6.53 -10.52 35.60
C TYR A 288 6.07 -9.09 35.89
N SER A 289 6.36 -8.61 37.10
CA SER A 289 6.46 -7.17 37.34
C SER A 289 7.49 -6.90 38.44
N LEU A 290 8.33 -5.89 38.21
CA LEU A 290 9.54 -5.53 38.98
C LEU A 290 9.24 -4.94 40.38
N SER A 291 8.02 -5.05 40.90
CA SER A 291 7.64 -4.51 42.22
C SER A 291 7.78 -5.50 43.37
N SER A 292 8.14 -6.77 43.12
CA SER A 292 8.21 -7.81 44.16
C SER A 292 9.57 -7.95 44.85
N VAL A 293 10.59 -7.18 44.46
CA VAL A 293 11.96 -7.35 44.97
C VAL A 293 12.23 -6.60 46.29
N GLU A 294 11.40 -5.62 46.68
CA GLU A 294 11.61 -4.87 47.93
C GLU A 294 10.84 -5.40 49.15
N ALA A 295 9.90 -6.32 48.97
CA ALA A 295 9.13 -6.90 50.10
C ALA A 295 9.80 -8.13 50.75
N ALA A 296 10.77 -8.77 50.08
CA ALA A 296 11.39 -10.01 50.56
C ALA A 296 12.58 -9.82 51.52
N ARG A 297 12.90 -8.57 51.92
CA ARG A 297 14.03 -8.26 52.82
C ARG A 297 13.66 -7.88 54.25
N ARG A 298 12.39 -8.01 54.67
CA ARG A 298 11.94 -7.61 56.02
C ARG A 298 11.25 -8.70 56.88
N VAL A 299 11.34 -9.98 56.53
CA VAL A 299 10.66 -11.04 57.32
C VAL A 299 11.59 -12.23 57.64
N ALA A 300 12.83 -11.95 58.01
CA ALA A 300 13.71 -12.95 58.60
C ALA A 300 14.57 -12.31 59.68
N ASP A 301 13.93 -11.96 60.81
CA ASP A 301 14.56 -11.95 62.14
C ASP A 301 13.51 -11.62 63.21
N SER A 302 12.94 -12.64 63.86
CA SER A 302 12.74 -12.63 65.32
C SER A 302 12.28 -13.99 65.85
N PRO A 303 12.76 -14.47 67.02
CA PRO A 303 12.50 -15.81 67.52
C PRO A 303 11.32 -15.87 68.51
N ALA A 304 10.78 -17.08 68.64
CA ALA A 304 9.69 -17.46 69.54
C ALA A 304 10.07 -17.45 71.04
N LYS A 305 9.13 -16.94 71.86
CA LYS A 305 8.83 -17.28 73.27
C LYS A 305 7.33 -16.96 73.45
N GLY A 306 6.44 -17.75 74.03
CA GLY A 306 6.57 -18.82 75.02
C GLY A 306 5.92 -18.37 76.33
N ALA A 307 4.59 -18.52 76.43
CA ALA A 307 3.73 -18.68 77.62
C ALA A 307 2.28 -18.30 77.26
#